data_AF-A0A7J7G9Q3-F1
#
_entry.id   AF-A0A7J7G9Q3-F1
#
_cell.length_a   1.000
_cell.length_b   1.000
_cell.length_c   1.000
_cell.angle_alpha   90.00
_cell.angle_beta   90.00
_cell.angle_gamma   90.00
#
_symmetry.space_group_name_H-M   'P 1'
#
loop_
_entity.id
_entity.type
_entity.pdbx_description
1 polymer ?
#
loop_
_entity_poly.entity_id
_entity_poly.type
_entity_poly.pdbx_seq_one_letter_code
_entity_poly.pdbx_strand_id
1 'polypeptide(L)'
;MYALLAICLSLCPQVKLVDETVHSQLREKYGEKMLRMQRYDDEAFALYDELFSYACPKFITPSAPSYEEPLVNYNQDAYRLQLKLFLYEVKQQQLLSGVRTFLNVYSTISLGKLATYMEVDEPTLRTILMAYKHKTHAVDSDGKTISNADIDFYIDDDMVHVVESKPAKRYGDYFLRQIVKLEGVMNDMDRIKLD
;
A
#
# COMPACT_ATOMS: atom_id res chain seq x y z
N MET A 1 -10.35 -9.62 6.43
CA MET A 1 -9.49 -9.69 5.22
C MET A 1 -9.41 -8.34 4.49
N TYR A 2 -10.52 -7.73 4.04
CA TYR A 2 -10.50 -6.42 3.35
C TYR A 2 -9.80 -5.28 4.12
N ALA A 3 -9.88 -5.24 5.45
CA ALA A 3 -9.15 -4.25 6.25
C ALA A 3 -7.62 -4.40 6.15
N LEU A 4 -7.09 -5.64 6.18
CA LEU A 4 -5.65 -5.87 5.97
C LEU A 4 -5.23 -5.52 4.54
N LEU A 5 -6.09 -5.81 3.56
CA LEU A 5 -5.84 -5.39 2.17
C LEU A 5 -5.81 -3.86 2.04
N ALA A 6 -6.71 -3.15 2.75
CA ALA A 6 -6.70 -1.69 2.81
C ALA A 6 -5.37 -1.15 3.35
N ILE A 7 -4.86 -1.73 4.44
CA ILE A 7 -3.54 -1.40 5.01
C ILE A 7 -2.45 -1.59 3.97
N CYS A 8 -2.38 -2.77 3.34
CA CYS A 8 -1.35 -3.09 2.35
C CYS A 8 -1.38 -2.11 1.17
N LEU A 9 -2.58 -1.80 0.66
CA LEU A 9 -2.75 -0.89 -0.47
C LEU A 9 -2.58 0.59 -0.09
N SER A 10 -2.67 0.96 1.18
CA SER A 10 -2.32 2.31 1.66
C SER A 10 -0.80 2.48 1.78
N LEU A 11 -0.10 1.45 2.27
CA LEU A 11 1.37 1.44 2.41
C LEU A 11 2.08 1.30 1.05
N CYS A 12 1.59 0.40 0.20
CA CYS A 12 2.13 0.13 -1.13
C CYS A 12 1.00 0.09 -2.17
N PRO A 13 0.73 1.21 -2.86
CA PRO A 13 -0.42 1.28 -3.76
C PRO A 13 -0.20 0.53 -5.07
N GLN A 14 -0.46 -0.77 -5.03
CA GLN A 14 -0.41 -1.67 -6.17
C GLN A 14 -1.82 -2.00 -6.67
N VAL A 15 -2.62 -0.97 -6.91
CA VAL A 15 -4.02 -1.13 -7.34
C VAL A 15 -4.15 -1.99 -8.60
N LYS A 16 -3.11 -2.02 -9.45
CA LYS A 16 -3.04 -2.85 -10.66
C LYS A 16 -3.10 -4.37 -10.40
N LEU A 17 -2.74 -4.83 -9.19
CA LEU A 17 -2.74 -6.24 -8.82
C LEU A 17 -4.08 -6.72 -8.25
N VAL A 18 -5.02 -5.80 -8.02
CA VAL A 18 -6.29 -6.08 -7.37
C VAL A 18 -7.39 -6.10 -8.43
N ASP A 19 -8.22 -7.14 -8.41
CA ASP A 19 -9.39 -7.21 -9.28
C ASP A 19 -10.34 -6.04 -9.00
N GLU A 20 -10.97 -5.53 -10.06
CA GLU A 20 -11.80 -4.34 -9.98
C GLU A 20 -13.01 -4.50 -9.05
N THR A 21 -13.60 -5.69 -9.00
CA THR A 21 -14.74 -5.96 -8.11
C THR A 21 -14.34 -5.84 -6.64
N VAL A 22 -13.16 -6.38 -6.30
CA VAL A 22 -12.55 -6.30 -4.97
C VAL A 22 -12.17 -4.86 -4.67
N HIS A 23 -11.60 -4.14 -5.65
CA HIS A 23 -11.23 -2.73 -5.48
C HIS A 23 -12.45 -1.82 -5.24
N SER A 24 -13.56 -2.06 -5.94
CA SER A 24 -14.81 -1.32 -5.77
C SER A 24 -15.37 -1.52 -4.36
N GLN A 25 -15.49 -2.78 -3.90
CA GLN A 25 -15.96 -3.09 -2.54
C GLN A 25 -15.03 -2.52 -1.46
N LEU A 26 -13.72 -2.55 -1.71
CA LEU A 26 -12.74 -1.98 -0.79
C LEU A 26 -12.89 -0.46 -0.68
N ARG A 27 -13.07 0.25 -1.79
CA ARG A 27 -13.31 1.70 -1.79
C ARG A 27 -14.61 2.07 -1.08
N GLU A 28 -15.67 1.31 -1.30
CA GLU A 28 -16.96 1.54 -0.66
C GLU A 28 -16.85 1.42 0.88
N LYS A 29 -16.14 0.40 1.37
CA LYS A 29 -16.08 0.11 2.81
C LYS A 29 -14.96 0.83 3.56
N TYR A 30 -13.80 1.05 2.93
CA TYR A 30 -12.59 1.57 3.57
C TYR A 30 -11.99 2.78 2.85
N GLY A 31 -12.60 3.30 1.79
CA GLY A 31 -12.02 4.37 0.97
C GLY A 31 -11.64 5.63 1.77
N GLU A 32 -12.50 6.07 2.69
CA GLU A 32 -12.21 7.22 3.54
C GLU A 32 -11.04 6.95 4.51
N LYS A 33 -11.02 5.76 5.15
CA LYS A 33 -9.91 5.34 6.02
C LYS A 33 -8.61 5.23 5.23
N MET A 34 -8.65 4.72 4.00
CA MET A 34 -7.48 4.62 3.12
C MET A 34 -6.91 6.00 2.75
N LEU A 35 -7.77 6.97 2.46
CA LEU A 35 -7.34 8.33 2.17
C LEU A 35 -6.69 8.99 3.39
N ARG A 36 -7.23 8.75 4.60
CA ARG A 36 -6.65 9.26 5.85
C ARG A 36 -5.34 8.56 6.20
N MET A 37 -5.23 7.24 6.00
CA MET A 37 -4.00 6.47 6.20
C MET A 37 -2.84 6.89 5.28
N GLN A 38 -3.13 7.58 4.18
CA GLN A 38 -2.11 8.15 3.29
C GLN A 38 -1.57 9.50 3.78
N ARG A 39 -2.19 10.10 4.80
CA ARG A 39 -1.73 11.36 5.41
C ARG A 39 -0.54 11.10 6.34
N TYR A 40 0.40 12.05 6.40
CA TYR A 40 1.60 11.97 7.24
C TYR A 40 1.36 12.48 8.66
N ASP A 41 0.30 12.00 9.32
CA ASP A 41 -0.09 12.46 10.65
C ASP A 41 -0.25 11.32 11.66
N ASP A 42 -0.36 11.70 12.93
CA ASP A 42 -0.60 10.78 14.03
C ASP A 42 -1.98 10.10 13.91
N GLU A 43 -2.92 10.73 13.21
CA GLU A 43 -4.24 10.17 12.92
C GLU A 43 -4.13 8.95 11.99
N ALA A 44 -3.29 9.01 10.96
CA ALA A 44 -2.98 7.87 10.11
C ALA A 44 -2.35 6.73 10.92
N PHE A 45 -1.41 7.05 11.83
CA PHE A 45 -0.78 6.05 12.69
C PHE A 45 -1.80 5.32 13.58
N ALA A 46 -2.73 6.06 14.19
CA ALA A 46 -3.81 5.48 14.99
C ALA A 46 -4.75 4.60 14.15
N LEU A 47 -5.02 4.96 12.90
CA LEU A 47 -5.83 4.13 11.99
C LEU A 47 -5.15 2.80 11.63
N TYR A 48 -3.82 2.79 11.48
CA TYR A 48 -3.06 1.56 11.27
C TYR A 48 -3.15 0.63 12.49
N ASP A 49 -3.05 1.17 13.70
CA ASP A 49 -3.23 0.42 14.94
C ASP A 49 -4.65 -0.16 15.04
N GLU A 50 -5.69 0.66 14.84
CA GLU A 50 -7.10 0.24 14.90
C GLU A 50 -7.39 -0.89 13.91
N LEU A 51 -7.02 -0.71 12.63
CA LEU A 51 -7.32 -1.69 11.58
C LEU A 51 -6.51 -2.97 11.73
N PHE A 52 -5.25 -2.88 12.16
CA PHE A 52 -4.45 -4.06 12.44
C PHE A 52 -5.03 -4.82 13.63
N SER A 53 -5.31 -4.14 14.74
CA SER A 53 -5.94 -4.72 15.93
C SER A 53 -7.27 -5.43 15.62
N TYR A 54 -8.07 -4.84 14.73
CA TYR A 54 -9.37 -5.40 14.32
C TYR A 54 -9.23 -6.63 13.40
N ALA A 55 -8.28 -6.60 12.47
CA ALA A 55 -8.25 -7.54 11.34
C ALA A 55 -7.09 -8.52 11.36
N CYS A 56 -6.10 -8.35 12.24
CA CYS A 56 -4.95 -9.22 12.32
C CYS A 56 -5.36 -10.65 12.69
N PRO A 57 -4.66 -11.67 12.18
CA PRO A 57 -4.83 -13.04 12.65
C PRO A 57 -4.58 -13.15 14.15
N LYS A 58 -5.18 -14.15 14.79
CA LYS A 58 -4.88 -14.46 16.19
C LYS A 58 -3.48 -15.09 16.27
N PHE A 59 -2.53 -14.35 16.81
CA PHE A 59 -1.17 -14.83 17.00
C PHE A 59 -1.12 -15.85 18.15
N ILE A 60 -0.38 -16.93 17.94
CA ILE A 60 -0.13 -17.96 18.94
C ILE A 60 1.35 -17.99 19.28
N THR A 61 1.66 -18.14 20.55
CA THR A 61 3.03 -18.35 21.01
C THR A 61 3.33 -19.85 20.92
N PRO A 62 4.32 -20.29 20.12
CA PRO A 62 4.60 -21.72 19.94
C PRO A 62 5.35 -22.36 21.11
N SER A 63 5.80 -21.57 22.10
CA SER A 63 6.47 -22.07 23.29
C SER A 63 5.47 -22.62 24.31
N ALA A 64 5.82 -23.73 24.95
CA ALA A 64 5.03 -24.27 26.05
C ALA A 64 4.94 -23.25 27.21
N PRO A 65 3.78 -23.16 27.90
CA PRO A 65 3.65 -22.31 29.07
C PRO A 65 4.63 -22.78 30.16
N SER A 66 5.37 -21.84 30.75
CA SER A 66 6.18 -22.11 31.94
C SER A 66 5.25 -22.29 33.14
N TYR A 67 5.36 -23.42 33.83
CA TYR A 67 4.54 -23.72 35.02
C TYR A 67 5.15 -23.18 36.33
N GLU A 68 6.39 -22.67 36.29
CA GLU A 68 7.06 -22.08 37.46
C GLU A 68 6.76 -20.59 37.63
N GLU A 69 6.30 -19.93 36.57
CA GLU A 69 5.92 -18.51 36.60
C GLU A 69 4.42 -18.36 36.90
N PRO A 70 3.98 -17.22 37.49
CA PRO A 70 2.57 -16.92 37.66
C PRO A 70 1.80 -17.11 36.35
N LEU A 71 0.50 -17.43 36.43
CA LEU A 71 -0.38 -17.55 35.26
C LEU A 71 -0.51 -16.20 34.52
N VAL A 72 0.46 -15.89 33.66
CA VAL A 72 0.46 -14.72 32.79
C VAL A 72 -0.17 -15.13 31.46
N ASN A 73 -0.98 -14.24 30.87
CA ASN A 73 -1.60 -14.47 29.58
C ASN A 73 -0.58 -14.28 28.43
N TYR A 74 0.31 -15.25 28.24
CA TYR A 74 1.33 -15.26 27.17
C TYR A 74 0.75 -15.16 25.75
N ASN A 75 -0.56 -15.41 25.56
CA ASN A 75 -1.21 -15.26 24.26
C ASN A 75 -1.29 -13.80 23.80
N GLN A 76 -1.37 -12.84 24.73
CA GLN A 76 -1.38 -11.42 24.37
C GLN A 76 0.02 -10.90 24.00
N ASP A 77 1.09 -11.55 24.46
CA ASP A 77 2.44 -11.06 24.22
C ASP A 77 2.87 -11.26 22.77
N ALA A 78 2.48 -12.37 22.15
CA ALA A 78 2.68 -12.58 20.71
C ALA A 78 1.96 -11.50 19.89
N TYR A 79 0.70 -11.19 20.24
CA TYR A 79 -0.05 -10.13 19.59
C TYR A 79 0.63 -8.75 19.74
N ARG A 80 0.99 -8.37 20.97
CA ARG A 80 1.63 -7.08 21.25
C ARG A 80 2.97 -6.92 20.54
N LEU A 81 3.75 -7.99 20.46
CA LEU A 81 5.02 -7.99 19.74
C LEU A 81 4.79 -7.73 18.25
N GLN A 82 3.84 -8.45 17.63
CA GLN A 82 3.54 -8.30 16.20
C GLN A 82 2.97 -6.91 15.88
N LEU A 83 2.07 -6.40 16.72
CA LEU A 83 1.55 -5.04 16.59
C LEU A 83 2.68 -4.01 16.70
N LYS A 84 3.59 -4.16 17.68
CA LYS A 84 4.74 -3.27 17.85
C LYS A 84 5.67 -3.26 16.63
N LEU A 85 5.99 -4.44 16.10
CA LEU A 85 6.84 -4.58 14.91
C LEU A 85 6.16 -3.96 13.68
N PHE A 86 4.87 -4.21 13.50
CA PHE A 86 4.09 -3.62 12.42
C PHE A 86 4.06 -2.09 12.50
N LEU A 87 3.72 -1.52 13.66
CA LEU A 87 3.67 -0.07 13.85
C LEU A 87 5.05 0.59 13.69
N TYR A 88 6.12 -0.12 14.06
CA TYR A 88 7.49 0.36 13.80
C TYR A 88 7.76 0.50 12.30
N GLU A 89 7.35 -0.48 11.48
CA GLU A 89 7.49 -0.42 10.03
C GLU A 89 6.61 0.67 9.40
N VAL A 90 5.35 0.79 9.86
CA VAL A 90 4.43 1.87 9.44
C VAL A 90 5.06 3.24 9.64
N LYS A 91 5.70 3.47 10.79
CA LYS A 91 6.37 4.75 11.09
C LYS A 91 7.54 5.02 10.16
N GLN A 92 8.33 4.01 9.81
CA GLN A 92 9.40 4.18 8.81
C GLN A 92 8.84 4.51 7.43
N GLN A 93 7.71 3.89 7.05
CA GLN A 93 7.10 4.05 5.73
C GLN A 93 6.39 5.40 5.55
N GLN A 94 5.93 6.04 6.63
CA GLN A 94 5.36 7.39 6.60
C GLN A 94 6.33 8.41 5.98
N LEU A 95 7.62 8.35 6.31
CA LEU A 95 8.64 9.27 5.76
C LEU A 95 8.75 9.16 4.23
N LEU A 96 8.68 7.95 3.70
CA LEU A 96 8.79 7.67 2.26
C LEU A 96 7.59 8.20 1.50
N SER A 97 6.43 8.09 2.12
CA SER A 97 5.19 8.53 1.52
C SER A 97 5.20 10.08 1.44
N GLY A 98 5.80 10.80 2.40
CA GLY A 98 6.03 12.25 2.30
C GLY A 98 6.70 12.66 0.98
N VAL A 99 7.82 12.00 0.66
CA VAL A 99 8.56 12.22 -0.60
C VAL A 99 7.70 11.91 -1.82
N ARG A 100 6.97 10.80 -1.76
CA ARG A 100 6.10 10.33 -2.83
C ARG A 100 5.02 11.35 -3.21
N THR A 101 4.48 12.10 -2.24
CA THR A 101 3.49 13.15 -2.53
C THR A 101 4.08 14.25 -3.41
N PHE A 102 5.32 14.66 -3.16
CA PHE A 102 6.01 15.62 -4.01
C PHE A 102 6.36 15.03 -5.38
N LEU A 103 6.90 13.81 -5.43
CA LEU A 103 7.24 13.14 -6.70
C LEU A 103 6.02 12.88 -7.60
N ASN A 104 4.82 12.75 -7.04
CA ASN A 104 3.58 12.64 -7.82
C ASN A 104 3.19 13.94 -8.54
N VAL A 105 3.59 15.10 -8.00
CA VAL A 105 3.19 16.42 -8.53
C VAL A 105 4.22 16.96 -9.51
N TYR A 106 5.50 16.62 -9.32
CA TYR A 106 6.61 17.13 -10.13
C TYR A 106 7.12 16.07 -11.10
N SER A 107 7.13 16.38 -12.40
CA SER A 107 7.82 15.55 -13.41
C SER A 107 9.35 15.65 -13.26
N THR A 108 9.84 16.82 -12.87
CA THR A 108 11.25 17.10 -12.60
C THR A 108 11.38 18.09 -11.44
N ILE A 109 12.31 17.83 -10.50
CA ILE A 109 12.57 18.70 -9.35
C ILE A 109 14.04 18.64 -8.92
N SER A 110 14.64 19.79 -8.63
CA SER A 110 16.00 19.84 -8.06
C SER A 110 16.01 19.36 -6.61
N LEU A 111 17.07 18.65 -6.20
CA LEU A 111 17.22 18.14 -4.83
C LEU A 111 17.12 19.25 -3.78
N GLY A 112 17.76 20.41 -3.98
CA GLY A 112 17.67 21.53 -3.03
C GLY A 112 16.24 22.06 -2.80
N LYS A 113 15.41 22.11 -3.85
CA LYS A 113 13.99 22.50 -3.72
C LYS A 113 13.18 21.44 -2.96
N LEU A 114 13.37 20.17 -3.30
CA LEU A 114 12.68 19.07 -2.62
C LEU A 114 13.10 18.98 -1.15
N ALA A 115 14.38 19.21 -0.85
CA ALA A 115 14.91 19.26 0.51
C ALA A 115 14.27 20.39 1.33
N THR A 116 14.14 21.58 0.71
CA THR A 116 13.45 22.73 1.32
C THR A 116 11.98 22.43 1.61
N TYR A 117 11.25 21.80 0.68
CA TYR A 117 9.84 21.44 0.89
C TYR A 117 9.64 20.37 1.97
N MET A 118 10.61 19.49 2.13
CA MET A 118 10.60 18.45 3.16
C MET A 118 11.21 18.89 4.49
N GLU A 119 11.74 20.11 4.57
CA GLU A 119 12.43 20.64 5.75
C GLU A 119 13.61 19.76 6.21
N VAL A 120 14.30 19.14 5.26
CA VAL A 120 15.50 18.31 5.50
C VAL A 120 16.70 18.83 4.72
N ASP A 121 17.89 18.41 5.11
CA ASP A 121 19.12 18.65 4.36
C ASP A 121 19.25 17.71 3.16
N GLU A 122 19.97 18.16 2.12
CA GLU A 122 20.17 17.41 0.88
C GLU A 122 20.76 15.99 1.06
N PRO A 123 21.77 15.73 1.92
CA PRO A 123 22.28 14.38 2.07
C PRO A 123 21.28 13.45 2.78
N THR A 124 20.48 13.96 3.71
CA THR A 124 19.36 13.21 4.29
C THR A 124 18.30 12.90 3.23
N LEU A 125 17.94 13.87 2.38
CA LEU A 125 17.02 13.63 1.27
C LEU A 125 17.53 12.53 0.32
N ARG A 126 18.81 12.56 -0.06
CA ARG A 126 19.43 11.51 -0.90
C ARG A 126 19.30 10.13 -0.23
N THR A 127 19.50 10.04 1.08
CA THR A 127 19.32 8.81 1.85
C THR A 127 17.86 8.33 1.82
N ILE A 128 16.90 9.24 1.98
CA ILE A 128 15.46 8.93 1.92
C ILE A 128 15.07 8.42 0.51
N LEU A 129 15.57 9.05 -0.55
CA LEU A 129 15.32 8.63 -1.94
C LEU A 129 15.90 7.24 -2.23
N MET A 130 17.10 6.94 -1.72
CA MET A 130 17.68 5.60 -1.80
C MET A 130 16.83 4.58 -1.03
N ALA A 131 16.40 4.92 0.19
CA ALA A 131 15.55 4.06 1.00
C ALA A 131 14.19 3.79 0.31
N TYR A 132 13.63 4.79 -0.38
CA TYR A 132 12.42 4.63 -1.19
C TYR A 132 12.63 3.57 -2.27
N LYS A 133 13.71 3.65 -3.07
CA LYS A 133 14.03 2.63 -4.07
C LYS A 133 14.22 1.25 -3.44
N HIS A 134 14.95 1.14 -2.34
CA HIS A 134 15.18 -0.15 -1.70
C HIS A 134 13.91 -0.80 -1.13
N LYS A 135 13.02 -0.02 -0.52
CA LYS A 135 11.77 -0.55 0.05
C LYS A 135 10.68 -0.81 -1.00
N THR A 136 10.79 -0.22 -2.20
CA THR A 136 9.82 -0.40 -3.29
C THR A 136 10.28 -1.38 -4.36
N HIS A 137 11.52 -1.84 -4.35
CA HIS A 137 12.01 -2.89 -5.24
C HIS A 137 12.02 -4.24 -4.50
N ALA A 138 11.42 -5.26 -5.11
CA ALA A 138 11.46 -6.64 -4.63
C ALA A 138 12.42 -7.45 -5.50
N VAL A 139 13.02 -8.49 -4.92
CA VAL A 139 13.83 -9.45 -5.66
C VAL A 139 12.95 -10.66 -5.97
N ASP A 140 12.81 -10.99 -7.25
CA ASP A 140 12.09 -12.18 -7.70
C ASP A 140 12.86 -13.46 -7.32
N SER A 141 12.20 -14.61 -7.38
CA SER A 141 12.80 -15.93 -7.16
C SER A 141 14.03 -16.21 -8.05
N ASP A 142 14.09 -15.59 -9.21
CA ASP A 142 15.22 -15.64 -10.16
C ASP A 142 16.34 -14.63 -9.86
N GLY A 143 16.27 -13.90 -8.75
CA GLY A 143 17.27 -12.90 -8.36
C GLY A 143 17.16 -11.57 -9.10
N LYS A 144 16.13 -11.38 -9.94
CA LYS A 144 15.90 -10.12 -10.67
C LYS A 144 15.19 -9.11 -9.79
N THR A 145 15.68 -7.87 -9.75
CA THR A 145 15.00 -6.77 -9.06
C THR A 145 13.82 -6.28 -9.88
N ILE A 146 12.61 -6.46 -9.36
CA ILE A 146 11.37 -5.96 -9.93
C ILE A 146 10.95 -4.70 -9.16
N SER A 147 10.70 -3.61 -9.88
CA SER A 147 10.14 -2.41 -9.27
C SER A 147 8.66 -2.64 -8.97
N ASN A 148 8.34 -2.59 -7.68
CA ASN A 148 6.98 -2.61 -7.16
C ASN A 148 6.52 -1.19 -6.80
N ALA A 149 7.33 -0.17 -7.13
CA ALA A 149 7.05 1.22 -6.90
C ALA A 149 5.90 1.71 -7.77
N ASP A 150 5.05 2.55 -7.21
CA ASP A 150 4.02 3.25 -7.96
C ASP A 150 4.59 4.45 -8.74
N ILE A 151 5.68 5.04 -8.24
CA ILE A 151 6.47 6.08 -8.89
C ILE A 151 7.88 5.56 -9.13
N ASP A 152 8.36 5.63 -10.37
CA ASP A 152 9.76 5.42 -10.67
C ASP A 152 10.44 6.76 -10.96
N PHE A 153 11.69 6.89 -10.58
CA PHE A 153 12.47 8.10 -10.79
C PHE A 153 13.96 7.76 -10.90
N TYR A 154 14.73 8.69 -11.46
CA TYR A 154 16.19 8.65 -11.40
C TYR A 154 16.73 10.03 -11.02
N ILE A 155 17.96 10.04 -10.51
CA ILE A 155 18.66 11.26 -10.14
C ILE A 155 19.75 11.49 -11.18
N ASP A 156 19.71 12.63 -11.86
CA ASP A 156 20.74 13.09 -12.77
C ASP A 156 21.39 14.33 -12.14
N ASP A 157 22.65 14.19 -11.71
CA ASP A 157 23.39 15.14 -10.87
C ASP A 157 22.63 15.63 -9.63
N ASP A 158 21.88 16.72 -9.79
CA ASP A 158 21.10 17.40 -8.74
C ASP A 158 19.60 17.50 -9.07
N MET A 159 19.16 16.85 -10.15
CA MET A 159 17.78 16.85 -10.62
C MET A 159 17.17 15.45 -10.49
N VAL A 160 16.02 15.37 -9.84
CA VAL A 160 15.19 14.17 -9.77
C VAL A 160 14.22 14.20 -10.94
N HIS A 161 14.31 13.18 -11.80
CA HIS A 161 13.44 12.97 -12.95
C HIS A 161 12.45 11.85 -12.64
N VAL A 162 11.17 12.19 -12.57
CA VAL A 162 10.09 11.22 -12.34
C VAL A 162 9.69 10.60 -13.67
N VAL A 163 9.80 9.28 -13.75
CA VAL A 163 9.38 8.48 -14.90
C VAL A 163 7.92 8.10 -14.67
N GLU A 164 7.01 8.77 -15.38
CA GLU A 164 5.62 8.32 -15.43
C GLU A 164 5.55 6.93 -16.07
N SER A 165 5.32 5.92 -15.23
CA SER A 165 4.89 4.62 -15.74
C SER A 165 3.46 4.79 -16.28
N LYS A 166 3.30 5.08 -17.58
CA LYS A 166 1.97 5.06 -18.20
C LYS A 166 1.41 3.66 -17.98
N PRO A 167 0.39 3.45 -17.12
CA PRO A 167 -0.23 2.15 -17.04
C PRO A 167 -0.78 1.86 -18.43
N ALA A 168 -0.41 0.70 -19.00
CA ALA A 168 -1.12 0.20 -20.16
C ALA A 168 -2.60 0.09 -19.75
N LYS A 169 -3.40 1.04 -20.23
CA LYS A 169 -4.81 1.15 -19.88
C LYS A 169 -5.51 -0.09 -20.41
N ARG A 170 -5.81 -1.06 -19.54
CA ARG A 170 -6.63 -2.24 -19.84
C ARG A 170 -8.12 -1.89 -20.04
N TYR A 171 -8.42 -0.72 -20.61
CA TYR A 171 -9.80 -0.35 -20.94
C TYR A 171 -10.41 -1.37 -21.90
N GLY A 172 -9.62 -1.92 -22.83
CA GLY A 172 -10.09 -2.96 -23.75
C GLY A 172 -10.68 -4.15 -23.01
N ASP A 173 -9.95 -4.73 -22.06
CA ASP A 173 -10.43 -5.89 -21.29
C ASP A 173 -11.66 -5.57 -20.45
N TYR A 174 -11.72 -4.37 -19.87
CA TYR A 174 -12.89 -3.90 -19.12
C TYR A 174 -14.13 -3.78 -20.00
N PHE A 175 -14.01 -3.06 -21.13
CA PHE A 175 -15.12 -2.90 -22.07
C PHE A 175 -15.57 -4.25 -22.64
N LEU A 176 -14.63 -5.13 -23.00
CA LEU A 176 -14.95 -6.48 -23.47
C LEU A 176 -15.72 -7.29 -22.42
N ARG A 177 -15.29 -7.26 -21.15
CA ARG A 177 -16.03 -7.94 -20.06
C ARG A 177 -17.42 -7.37 -19.86
N GLN A 178 -17.58 -6.06 -19.95
CA GLN A 178 -18.87 -5.40 -19.74
C GLN A 178 -19.82 -5.64 -20.92
N ILE A 179 -19.31 -5.68 -22.15
CA ILE A 179 -20.07 -6.07 -23.35
C ILE A 179 -20.60 -7.50 -23.18
N VAL A 180 -19.75 -8.46 -22.79
CA VAL A 180 -20.15 -9.85 -22.55
C VAL A 180 -21.23 -9.97 -21.47
N LYS A 181 -21.13 -9.20 -20.39
CA LYS A 181 -22.18 -9.15 -19.35
C LYS A 181 -23.50 -8.59 -19.88
N LEU A 182 -23.45 -7.52 -20.67
CA LEU A 182 -24.63 -6.90 -21.27
C LEU A 182 -25.32 -7.85 -22.25
N GLU A 183 -24.57 -8.55 -23.10
CA GLU A 183 -25.10 -9.59 -23.98
C GLU A 183 -25.76 -10.73 -23.18
N GLY A 184 -25.16 -11.15 -22.07
CA GLY A 184 -25.77 -12.13 -21.17
C GLY A 184 -27.14 -11.67 -20.65
N VAL A 185 -27.23 -10.44 -20.15
CA VAL A 185 -28.49 -9.86 -19.64
C VAL A 185 -29.53 -9.71 -20.75
N MET A 186 -29.12 -9.30 -21.95
CA MET A 186 -30.02 -9.21 -23.11
C MET A 186 -30.59 -10.58 -23.47
N ASN A 187 -29.75 -11.61 -23.54
CA ASN A 187 -30.21 -12.97 -23.80
C ASN A 187 -31.17 -13.49 -22.73
N ASP A 188 -30.93 -13.17 -21.45
CA ASP A 188 -31.83 -13.54 -20.35
C ASP A 188 -33.17 -12.77 -20.45
N MET A 189 -33.15 -11.49 -20.81
CA MET A 189 -34.36 -10.72 -21.06
C MET A 189 -35.18 -11.25 -22.23
N ASP A 190 -34.53 -11.68 -23.32
CA ASP A 190 -35.20 -12.24 -24.49
C ASP A 190 -35.83 -13.60 -24.18
N ARG A 191 -35.22 -14.40 -23.29
CA ARG A 191 -35.81 -15.65 -22.79
C ARG A 191 -37.06 -15.42 -21.95
N ILE A 192 -37.11 -14.35 -21.16
CA ILE A 192 -38.26 -14.03 -20.31
C ILE A 192 -39.47 -13.52 -21.12
N LYS A 193 -39.25 -12.99 -22.34
CA LYS A 193 -40.33 -12.50 -23.22
C LYS A 193 -41.01 -13.58 -24.07
N LEU A 194 -40.51 -14.82 -24.05
CA LEU A 194 -41.01 -15.93 -24.85
C LEU A 194 -42.01 -16.85 -24.11
N ASP A 195 -42.35 -16.53 -22.86
CA ASP A 195 -43.52 -17.03 -22.12
C ASP A 195 -44.56 -15.90 -21.93
#